data_AF-A0A6P1MAS8-F1
#
_entry.id   AF-A0A6P1MAS8-F1
#
_cell.length_a   1.000
_cell.length_b   1.000
_cell.length_c   1.000
_cell.angle_alpha   90.00
_cell.angle_beta   90.00
_cell.angle_gamma   90.00
#
_symmetry.space_group_name_H-M   'P 1'
#
loop_
_entity.id
_entity.type
_entity.pdbx_description
1 polymer ?
#
loop_
_entity_poly.entity_id
_entity_poly.type
_entity_poly.pdbx_seq_one_letter_code
_entity_poly.pdbx_strand_id
1 'polypeptide(L)'
;MTGKESVFWGRYADSVNKHGLSGYAAEWTARRAQQVVYGLEGRKLCEVDAAYLDQYLNVLGRNDSLQDWQMIQMVSALKILLVDVVNLGWADAALWSRHIRWRRHRSY
;
A
#
# COMPACT_ATOMS: atom_id res chain seq x y z
N MET A 1 17.94 7.81 -8.40
CA MET A 1 16.76 7.41 -9.19
C MET A 1 17.18 7.31 -10.64
N THR A 2 17.22 6.10 -11.17
CA THR A 2 17.35 5.83 -12.60
C THR A 2 16.09 6.29 -13.35
N GLY A 3 16.18 6.57 -14.65
CA GLY A 3 15.02 7.04 -15.44
C GLY A 3 13.81 6.09 -15.39
N LYS A 4 14.04 4.78 -15.19
CA LYS A 4 12.99 3.76 -15.05
C LYS A 4 12.21 3.90 -13.73
N GLU A 5 12.89 4.25 -12.64
CA GLU A 5 12.24 4.49 -11.34
C GLU A 5 11.36 5.74 -11.39
N SER A 6 11.80 6.84 -12.03
CA SER A 6 10.97 8.03 -12.18
C SER A 6 9.70 7.76 -13.00
N VAL A 7 9.80 6.95 -14.07
CA VAL A 7 8.61 6.55 -14.85
C VAL A 7 7.66 5.69 -14.01
N PHE A 8 8.20 4.76 -13.21
CA PHE A 8 7.40 3.93 -12.31
C PHE A 8 6.64 4.76 -11.28
N TRP A 9 7.33 5.66 -10.59
CA TRP A 9 6.71 6.53 -9.58
C TRP A 9 5.77 7.57 -10.21
N GLY A 10 6.02 7.99 -11.45
CA GLY A 10 5.10 8.83 -12.22
C GLY A 10 3.78 8.13 -12.52
N ARG A 11 3.82 6.84 -12.92
CA ARG A 11 2.60 6.02 -13.09
C ARG A 11 1.85 5.82 -11.77
N TYR A 12 2.58 5.59 -10.68
CA TYR A 12 1.98 5.50 -9.35
C TYR A 12 1.28 6.79 -8.95
N ALA A 13 1.92 7.96 -9.16
CA ALA A 13 1.32 9.25 -8.86
C ALA A 13 0.05 9.52 -9.70
N ASP A 14 0.04 9.10 -10.97
CA ASP A 14 -1.15 9.17 -11.83
C ASP A 14 -2.28 8.29 -11.28
N SER A 15 -1.98 7.05 -10.87
CA SER A 15 -2.96 6.17 -10.22
C SER A 15 -3.48 6.76 -8.91
N VAL A 16 -2.61 7.32 -8.07
CA VAL A 16 -3.01 7.99 -6.81
C VAL A 16 -4.01 9.12 -7.08
N ASN A 17 -3.75 9.96 -8.10
CA ASN A 17 -4.69 11.02 -8.49
C ASN A 17 -6.02 10.45 -9.02
N LYS A 18 -6.01 9.35 -9.78
CA LYS A 18 -7.24 8.66 -10.24
C LYS A 18 -8.11 8.15 -9.09
N HIS A 19 -7.49 7.77 -7.97
CA HIS A 19 -8.20 7.40 -6.73
C HIS A 19 -8.68 8.62 -5.91
N GLY A 20 -8.59 9.83 -6.45
CA GLY A 20 -9.09 11.06 -5.84
C GLY A 20 -8.20 11.61 -4.72
N LEU A 21 -6.99 11.06 -4.55
CA LEU A 21 -6.01 11.55 -3.57
C LEU A 21 -5.19 12.68 -4.21
N SER A 22 -5.14 13.83 -3.54
CA SER A 22 -4.38 15.00 -3.99
C SER A 22 -3.68 15.71 -2.84
N GLY A 23 -2.76 16.62 -3.17
CA GLY A 23 -1.99 17.39 -2.21
C GLY A 23 -1.23 16.52 -1.21
N TYR A 24 -1.35 16.86 0.08
CA TYR A 24 -0.63 16.20 1.16
C TYR A 24 -0.91 14.69 1.26
N ALA A 25 -2.16 14.26 1.00
CA ALA A 25 -2.53 12.85 1.05
C ALA A 25 -1.80 12.04 -0.04
N ALA A 26 -1.68 12.59 -1.25
CA ALA A 26 -0.97 11.95 -2.35
C ALA A 26 0.54 11.83 -2.06
N GLU A 27 1.16 12.89 -1.54
CA GLU A 27 2.58 12.88 -1.18
C GLU A 27 2.88 11.83 -0.10
N TRP A 28 2.05 11.76 0.95
CA TRP A 28 2.22 10.75 1.98
C TRP A 28 1.98 9.34 1.48
N THR A 29 0.99 9.16 0.61
CA THR A 29 0.70 7.88 -0.06
C THR A 29 1.89 7.40 -0.88
N ALA A 30 2.56 8.30 -1.62
CA ALA A 30 3.79 7.99 -2.36
C ALA A 30 4.96 7.64 -1.44
N ARG A 31 5.18 8.42 -0.38
CA ARG A 31 6.23 8.14 0.61
C ARG A 31 6.02 6.78 1.29
N ARG A 32 4.77 6.43 1.63
CA ARG A 32 4.45 5.13 2.23
C ARG A 32 4.73 3.99 1.27
N ALA A 33 4.30 4.11 0.01
CA ALA A 33 4.61 3.10 -1.01
C ALA A 33 6.13 2.92 -1.19
N GLN A 34 6.88 4.03 -1.24
CA GLN A 34 8.34 3.99 -1.29
C GLN A 34 8.96 3.27 -0.08
N GLN A 35 8.49 3.58 1.13
CA GLN A 35 8.95 2.89 2.35
C GLN A 35 8.72 1.38 2.28
N VAL A 36 7.55 0.95 1.79
CA VAL A 36 7.30 -0.48 1.59
C VAL A 36 8.29 -1.06 0.59
N VAL A 37 8.41 -0.45 -0.59
CA VAL A 37 9.28 -0.95 -1.67
C VAL A 37 10.73 -1.07 -1.21
N TYR A 38 11.26 -0.07 -0.51
CA TYR A 38 12.62 -0.10 0.02
C TYR A 38 12.77 -1.06 1.21
N GLY A 39 11.68 -1.33 1.94
CA GLY A 39 11.64 -2.30 3.03
C GLY A 39 11.57 -3.76 2.58
N LEU A 40 11.38 -4.06 1.29
CA LEU A 40 11.27 -5.43 0.77
C LEU A 40 12.59 -6.22 0.75
N GLU A 41 13.68 -5.71 1.35
CA GLU A 41 15.01 -6.36 1.43
C GLU A 41 15.51 -6.92 0.08
N GLY A 42 15.18 -6.22 -1.02
CA GLY A 42 15.58 -6.63 -2.37
C GLY A 42 14.61 -7.58 -3.09
N ARG A 43 13.49 -7.97 -2.47
CA ARG A 43 12.40 -8.67 -3.19
C ARG A 43 11.74 -7.73 -4.18
N LYS A 44 11.36 -8.25 -5.35
CA LYS A 44 10.59 -7.49 -6.32
C LYS A 44 9.13 -7.44 -5.88
N LEU A 45 8.46 -6.32 -6.20
CA LEU A 45 7.01 -6.18 -5.97
C LEU A 45 6.18 -7.28 -6.64
N CYS A 46 6.67 -7.83 -7.76
CA CYS A 46 6.00 -8.93 -8.47
C CYS A 46 6.16 -10.30 -7.80
N GLU A 47 7.08 -10.43 -6.83
CA GLU A 47 7.28 -11.65 -6.04
C GLU A 47 6.47 -11.62 -4.74
N VAL A 48 5.78 -10.51 -4.46
CA VAL A 48 4.82 -10.44 -3.36
C VAL A 48 3.64 -11.33 -3.71
N ASP A 49 3.32 -12.27 -2.82
CA ASP A 49 2.13 -13.10 -2.87
C ASP A 49 1.11 -12.68 -1.78
N ALA A 50 -0.06 -13.31 -1.81
CA ALA A 50 -1.13 -13.03 -0.86
C ALA A 50 -0.75 -13.34 0.59
N ALA A 51 0.09 -14.36 0.84
CA ALA A 51 0.51 -14.74 2.19
C ALA A 51 1.50 -13.72 2.77
N TYR A 52 2.45 -13.25 1.96
CA TYR A 52 3.36 -12.18 2.35
C TYR A 52 2.58 -10.90 2.67
N LEU A 53 1.63 -10.53 1.81
CA LEU A 53 0.82 -9.33 2.03
C LEU A 53 -0.06 -9.45 3.28
N ASP A 54 -0.69 -10.60 3.52
CA ASP A 54 -1.49 -10.85 4.73
C ASP A 54 -0.62 -10.78 5.99
N GLN A 55 0.58 -11.39 5.96
CA GLN A 55 1.53 -11.32 7.07
C GLN A 55 2.01 -9.88 7.32
N TYR A 56 2.36 -9.14 6.26
CA TYR A 56 2.80 -7.75 6.36
C TYR A 56 1.70 -6.87 6.98
N LEU A 57 0.46 -6.98 6.50
CA LEU A 57 -0.68 -6.22 7.03
C LEU A 57 -1.02 -6.63 8.47
N ASN A 58 -0.85 -7.91 8.84
CA ASN A 58 -1.02 -8.38 10.22
C ASN A 58 0.02 -7.78 11.17
N VAL A 59 1.30 -7.75 10.76
CA VAL A 59 2.37 -7.11 11.56
C VAL A 59 2.10 -5.62 11.68
N LEU A 60 1.72 -4.97 10.58
CA LEU A 60 1.40 -3.54 10.55
C LEU A 60 0.20 -3.21 11.47
N GLY A 61 -0.85 -4.04 11.44
CA GLY A 61 -2.04 -3.86 12.26
C GLY A 61 -1.82 -4.09 13.75
N ARG A 62 -0.77 -4.83 14.14
CA ARG A 62 -0.35 -5.04 15.52
C ARG A 62 0.51 -3.92 16.08
N ASN A 63 0.87 -2.93 15.27
CA ASN A 63 1.63 -1.79 15.74
C ASN A 63 0.68 -0.75 16.34
N ASP A 64 0.62 -0.69 17.66
CA ASP A 64 -0.22 0.27 18.41
C ASP A 64 0.23 1.73 18.25
N SER A 65 1.44 1.98 17.74
CA SER A 65 1.92 3.34 17.44
C SER A 65 1.38 3.89 16.12
N LEU A 66 0.80 3.05 15.26
CA LEU A 66 0.14 3.48 14.03
C LEU A 66 -1.31 3.89 14.34
N GLN A 67 -1.73 5.06 13.88
CA GLN A 67 -3.14 5.47 14.01
C GLN A 67 -4.01 4.81 12.91
N ASP A 68 -5.31 4.69 13.16
CA ASP A 68 -6.26 4.06 12.24
C ASP A 68 -6.22 4.65 10.84
N TRP A 69 -6.21 5.98 10.75
CA TRP A 69 -6.12 6.67 9.47
C TRP A 69 -4.77 6.43 8.78
N GLN A 70 -3.67 6.25 9.52
CA GLN A 70 -2.36 5.92 8.93
C GLN A 70 -2.36 4.50 8.36
N MET A 71 -3.01 3.55 9.04
CA MET A 71 -3.20 2.19 8.54
C MET A 71 -4.04 2.18 7.26
N ILE A 72 -5.15 2.93 7.24
CA ILE A 72 -5.99 3.08 6.03
C ILE A 72 -5.18 3.67 4.87
N GLN A 73 -4.38 4.71 5.12
CA GLN A 73 -3.51 5.30 4.10
C GLN A 73 -2.48 4.30 3.57
N MET A 74 -1.86 3.48 4.43
CA MET A 74 -0.93 2.43 4.00
C MET A 74 -1.62 1.33 3.19
N VAL A 75 -2.78 0.88 3.61
CA VAL A 75 -3.58 -0.13 2.89
C VAL A 75 -3.98 0.40 1.51
N SER A 76 -4.42 1.65 1.41
CA SER A 76 -4.73 2.30 0.14
C SER A 76 -3.51 2.44 -0.76
N ALA A 77 -2.37 2.85 -0.21
CA ALA A 77 -1.11 2.97 -0.95
C ALA A 77 -0.68 1.62 -1.55
N LEU A 78 -0.74 0.55 -0.75
CA LEU A 78 -0.42 -0.81 -1.17
C LEU A 78 -1.38 -1.31 -2.25
N LYS A 79 -2.68 -1.04 -2.09
CA LYS A 79 -3.69 -1.41 -3.09
C LYS A 79 -3.39 -0.77 -4.44
N ILE A 80 -3.17 0.54 -4.48
CA ILE A 80 -2.85 1.26 -5.71
C ILE A 80 -1.55 0.74 -6.32
N LEU A 81 -0.54 0.46 -5.50
CA LEU A 81 0.74 -0.04 -5.97
C LEU A 81 0.60 -1.42 -6.61
N LEU A 82 -0.02 -2.37 -5.91
CA LEU A 82 -0.07 -3.76 -6.34
C LEU A 82 -1.12 -4.01 -7.43
N VAL A 83 -2.24 -3.29 -7.40
CA VAL A 83 -3.34 -3.46 -8.35
C VAL A 83 -3.14 -2.55 -9.57
N ASP A 84 -3.02 -1.24 -9.40
CA ASP A 84 -2.97 -0.32 -10.54
C ASP A 84 -1.60 -0.27 -11.22
N VAL A 85 -0.50 -0.43 -10.47
CA VAL A 85 0.86 -0.27 -11.02
C VAL A 85 1.51 -1.60 -11.37
N VAL A 86 1.47 -2.58 -10.45
CA VAL A 86 2.06 -3.91 -10.67
C VAL A 86 1.09 -4.84 -11.42
N ASN A 87 -0.22 -4.56 -11.36
CA ASN A 87 -1.27 -5.37 -11.99
C ASN A 87 -1.27 -6.83 -11.54
N LEU A 88 -1.20 -7.04 -10.21
CA LEU A 88 -1.33 -8.36 -9.61
C LEU A 88 -2.79 -8.82 -9.64
N GLY A 89 -3.11 -9.71 -10.58
CA GLY A 89 -4.48 -10.23 -10.76
C GLY A 89 -5.06 -10.97 -9.54
N TRP A 90 -4.23 -11.40 -8.59
CA TRP A 90 -4.67 -12.02 -7.34
C TRP A 90 -5.06 -10.99 -6.26
N ALA A 91 -4.62 -9.73 -6.37
CA ALA A 91 -4.79 -8.69 -5.36
C ALA A 91 -6.18 -8.03 -5.45
N ASP A 92 -7.24 -8.85 -5.45
CA ASP A 92 -8.63 -8.42 -5.58
C ASP A 92 -9.12 -7.57 -4.38
N ALA A 93 -10.16 -6.77 -4.62
CA ALA A 93 -10.84 -5.94 -3.62
C ALA A 93 -11.17 -6.69 -2.31
N ALA A 94 -11.55 -7.97 -2.39
CA ALA A 94 -11.92 -8.81 -1.24
C ALA A 94 -10.77 -9.02 -0.24
N LEU A 95 -9.52 -9.02 -0.69
CA LEU A 95 -8.34 -9.14 0.18
C LEU A 95 -8.25 -7.94 1.13
N TRP A 96 -8.41 -6.73 0.58
CA TRP A 96 -8.20 -5.47 1.30
C TRP A 96 -9.31 -5.17 2.30
N SER A 97 -10.57 -5.50 1.97
CA SER A 97 -11.72 -5.28 2.85
C SER A 97 -11.62 -6.03 4.18
N ARG A 98 -10.93 -7.18 4.21
CA ARG A 98 -10.68 -7.95 5.43
C ARG A 98 -9.85 -7.16 6.43
N HIS A 99 -8.77 -6.51 5.98
CA HIS A 99 -7.83 -5.82 6.87
C HIS A 99 -8.35 -4.46 7.36
N ILE A 100 -9.18 -3.76 6.58
CA ILE A 100 -9.80 -2.50 7.01
C ILE A 100 -10.85 -2.75 8.11
N ARG A 101 -11.53 -3.90 8.08
CA ARG A 101 -12.54 -4.26 9.09
C ARG A 101 -11.94 -4.59 10.46
N TRP A 102 -10.69 -5.07 10.51
CA TRP A 102 -10.04 -5.60 11.72
C TRP A 102 -9.80 -4.56 12.84
N ARG A 103 -9.64 -3.27 12.55
CA ARG A 103 -9.45 -2.24 13.60
C ARG A 103 -10.74 -1.59 14.12
N ARG A 104 -11.80 -1.56 13.30
CA ARG A 104 -13.10 -0.97 13.72
C ARG A 104 -13.75 -1.66 14.93
N HIS A 105 -13.27 -2.84 15.33
CA HIS A 105 -13.80 -3.61 16.46
C HIS A 105 -12.91 -3.55 17.72
N ARG A 106 -11.76 -2.87 17.70
CA ARG A 106 -10.82 -2.85 18.84
C ARG A 106 -10.76 -1.51 19.59
N SER A 107 -11.72 -0.62 19.34
CA SER A 107 -11.96 0.57 20.17
C SER A 107 -13.18 0.33 21.06
N TYR A 108 -12.95 -0.27 22.21
CA TYR A 108 -13.75 -0.13 23.43
C TYR A 108 -12.81 -0.24 24.64
#